data_AF-A0A847M571-F1
#
_entry.id   AF-A0A847M571-F1
#
_cell.length_a   1.000
_cell.length_b   1.000
_cell.length_c   1.000
_cell.angle_alpha   90.00
_cell.angle_beta   90.00
_cell.angle_gamma   90.00
#
_symmetry.space_group_name_H-M   'P 1'
#
loop_
_entity.id
_entity.type
_entity.pdbx_description
1 polymer ?
#
loop_
_entity_poly.entity_id
_entity_poly.type
_entity_poly.pdbx_seq_one_letter_code
_entity_poly.pdbx_strand_id
1 'polypeptide(L)'
;VYSTNLYASEALRDADMRSADSKPICHYRTGYLRWIEENSPPRSLVDMQKLLSSHAPWAPCRHGGPDLSHTEWSAIALPKSSRLLVSNGPPFQAEYQQFEVG
;
A
#
# COMPACT_ATOMS: atom_id res chain seq x y z
N VAL A 1 10.10 4.71 -4.62
CA VAL A 1 9.66 3.63 -5.53
C VAL A 1 8.40 3.02 -4.95
N TYR A 2 7.32 2.94 -5.73
CA TYR A 2 6.11 2.20 -5.33
C TYR A 2 6.10 0.83 -5.98
N SER A 3 5.72 -0.17 -5.21
CA SER A 3 5.45 -1.51 -5.71
C SER A 3 4.06 -1.92 -5.24
N THR A 4 3.30 -2.52 -6.15
CA THR A 4 2.04 -3.20 -5.83
C THR A 4 2.22 -4.67 -6.20
N ASN A 5 1.12 -5.41 -6.38
CA ASN A 5 1.15 -6.76 -6.95
C ASN A 5 1.32 -6.73 -8.49
N LEU A 6 2.11 -5.80 -9.03
CA LEU A 6 2.53 -5.78 -10.43
C LEU A 6 4.02 -6.09 -10.52
N TYR A 7 4.36 -7.08 -11.34
CA TYR A 7 5.74 -7.37 -11.70
C TYR A 7 6.23 -6.29 -12.67
N ALA A 8 6.93 -5.28 -12.14
CA ALA A 8 7.37 -4.13 -12.91
C ALA A 8 8.71 -4.31 -13.62
N SER A 9 9.48 -5.36 -13.27
CA SER A 9 10.79 -5.63 -13.89
C SER A 9 10.65 -6.55 -15.10
N GLU A 10 11.44 -6.31 -16.13
CA GLU A 10 11.47 -7.14 -17.35
C GLU A 10 11.80 -8.60 -17.03
N ALA A 11 12.71 -8.83 -16.09
CA ALA A 11 13.09 -10.16 -15.63
C ALA A 11 11.92 -10.97 -15.02
N LEU A 12 10.82 -10.30 -14.62
CA LEU A 12 9.64 -10.93 -14.03
C LEU A 12 8.40 -10.81 -14.93
N ARG A 13 8.55 -10.39 -16.20
CA ARG A 13 7.41 -10.19 -17.12
C ARG A 13 6.54 -11.43 -17.27
N ASP A 14 7.18 -12.59 -17.34
CA ASP A 14 6.52 -13.88 -17.56
C ASP A 14 6.25 -14.63 -16.24
N ALA A 15 6.61 -14.04 -15.09
CA ALA A 15 6.36 -14.63 -13.76
C ALA A 15 4.90 -14.44 -13.29
N ASP A 16 4.15 -13.54 -13.93
CA ASP A 16 2.76 -13.27 -13.58
C ASP A 16 1.79 -14.28 -14.20
N MET A 17 1.60 -15.40 -13.52
CA MET A 17 0.71 -16.48 -13.94
C MET A 17 -0.79 -16.17 -13.79
N ARG A 18 -1.17 -14.96 -13.35
CA ARG A 18 -2.59 -14.62 -13.19
C ARG A 18 -3.24 -14.27 -14.53
N SER A 19 -4.54 -14.52 -14.64
CA SER A 19 -5.33 -14.16 -15.82
C SER A 19 -5.42 -12.64 -16.01
N ALA A 20 -5.72 -12.18 -17.23
CA ALA A 20 -5.86 -10.77 -17.55
C ALA A 20 -6.87 -10.04 -16.64
N ASP A 21 -7.99 -10.69 -16.31
CA ASP A 21 -9.08 -10.11 -15.50
C ASP A 21 -8.69 -9.84 -14.04
N SER A 22 -7.63 -10.46 -13.55
CA SER A 22 -7.15 -10.29 -12.17
C SER A 22 -6.16 -9.13 -11.98
N LYS A 23 -5.69 -8.53 -13.08
CA LYS A 23 -4.64 -7.51 -13.11
C LYS A 23 -5.13 -6.06 -12.98
N PRO A 24 -6.34 -5.65 -13.42
CA PRO A 24 -6.75 -4.25 -13.46
C PRO A 24 -6.57 -3.52 -12.12
N ILE A 25 -6.95 -4.16 -11.00
CA ILE A 25 -6.80 -3.57 -9.67
C ILE A 25 -5.36 -3.22 -9.32
N CYS A 26 -4.40 -4.03 -9.77
CA CYS A 26 -2.98 -3.80 -9.52
C CYS A 26 -2.48 -2.61 -10.37
N HIS A 27 -2.97 -2.47 -11.61
CA HIS A 27 -2.70 -1.31 -12.46
C HIS A 27 -3.29 -0.03 -11.89
N TYR A 28 -4.56 -0.03 -11.49
CA TYR A 28 -5.21 1.16 -10.94
C TYR A 28 -4.55 1.64 -9.65
N ARG A 29 -4.24 0.73 -8.71
CA ARG A 29 -3.54 1.09 -7.48
C ARG A 29 -2.11 1.59 -7.73
N THR A 30 -1.43 1.03 -8.72
CA THR A 30 -0.11 1.55 -9.14
C THR A 30 -0.23 2.96 -9.71
N GLY A 31 -1.25 3.22 -10.54
CA GLY A 31 -1.55 4.55 -11.06
C GLY A 31 -1.86 5.55 -9.94
N TYR A 32 -2.70 5.16 -8.97
CA TYR A 32 -3.02 5.98 -7.80
C TYR A 32 -1.75 6.38 -7.02
N LEU A 33 -0.87 5.44 -6.72
CA LEU A 33 0.36 5.71 -5.97
C LEU A 33 1.33 6.62 -6.75
N ARG A 34 1.43 6.45 -8.08
CA ARG A 34 2.21 7.35 -8.93
C ARG A 34 1.64 8.77 -8.93
N TRP A 35 0.31 8.89 -9.03
CA TRP A 35 -0.35 10.19 -8.97
C TRP A 35 -0.12 10.89 -7.62
N ILE A 36 -0.19 10.15 -6.50
CA ILE A 36 0.16 10.68 -5.17
C ILE A 36 1.61 11.18 -5.14
N GLU A 37 2.56 10.42 -5.67
CA GLU A 37 3.98 10.84 -5.74
C GLU A 37 4.17 12.18 -6.46
N GLU A 38 3.48 12.33 -7.59
CA GLU A 38 3.61 13.49 -8.46
C GLU A 38 2.91 14.74 -7.90
N ASN A 39 1.78 14.56 -7.19
CA ASN A 39 0.90 15.66 -6.82
C ASN A 39 0.93 16.02 -5.33
N SER A 40 1.08 15.03 -4.45
CA SER A 40 1.05 15.24 -3.00
C SER A 40 1.79 14.11 -2.27
N PRO A 41 3.13 13.99 -2.46
CA PRO A 41 3.90 12.92 -1.85
C PRO A 41 3.90 13.04 -0.32
N PRO A 42 3.76 11.95 0.43
CA PRO A 42 3.76 12.01 1.89
C PRO A 42 5.10 12.52 2.42
N ARG A 43 5.08 13.53 3.31
CA ARG A 43 6.29 14.17 3.87
C ARG A 43 6.49 13.91 5.35
N SER A 44 5.48 13.35 6.01
CA SER A 44 5.49 13.06 7.44
C SER A 44 4.93 11.67 7.73
N LEU A 45 5.13 11.21 8.97
CA LEU A 45 4.49 10.00 9.47
C LEU A 45 2.96 10.08 9.37
N VAL A 46 2.39 11.25 9.68
CA VAL A 46 0.96 11.49 9.59
C VAL A 46 0.46 11.36 8.15
N ASP A 47 1.20 11.88 7.17
CA ASP A 47 0.83 11.75 5.76
C ASP A 47 0.91 10.29 5.30
N MET A 48 1.91 9.54 5.76
CA MET A 48 2.04 8.12 5.46
C MET A 48 0.86 7.32 6.04
N GLN A 49 0.47 7.60 7.28
CA GLN A 49 -0.70 6.98 7.92
C GLN A 49 -1.99 7.31 7.15
N LYS A 50 -2.18 8.57 6.75
CA LYS A 50 -3.33 9.01 5.92
C LYS A 50 -3.36 8.34 4.55
N LEU A 51 -2.22 8.18 3.90
CA LEU A 51 -2.12 7.47 2.62
C LEU A 51 -2.56 6.01 2.79
N LEU A 52 -2.07 5.34 3.83
CA LEU A 52 -2.37 3.94 4.08
C LEU A 52 -3.82 3.70 4.54
N SER A 53 -4.47 4.67 5.18
CA SER A 53 -5.88 4.61 5.60
C SER A 53 -6.87 5.24 4.60
N SER A 54 -6.40 5.73 3.46
CA SER A 54 -7.24 6.39 2.46
C SER A 54 -8.25 5.43 1.83
N HIS A 55 -9.50 5.89 1.71
CA HIS A 55 -10.59 5.18 1.00
C HIS A 55 -10.85 5.76 -0.40
N ALA A 56 -9.94 6.58 -0.92
CA ALA A 56 -10.04 7.03 -2.30
C ALA A 56 -10.05 5.81 -3.25
N PRO A 57 -10.67 5.90 -4.43
CA PRO A 57 -10.63 4.82 -5.41
C PRO A 57 -9.20 4.34 -5.65
N TRP A 58 -8.98 3.03 -5.55
CA TRP A 58 -7.70 2.36 -5.78
C TRP A 58 -6.59 2.67 -4.77
N ALA A 59 -6.92 3.33 -3.65
CA ALA A 59 -6.00 3.54 -2.55
C ALA A 59 -5.57 2.21 -1.88
N PRO A 60 -4.50 2.22 -1.07
CA PRO A 60 -4.03 1.01 -0.38
C PRO A 60 -5.04 0.37 0.59
N CYS A 61 -5.93 1.15 1.22
CA CYS A 61 -6.90 0.63 2.19
C CYS A 61 -8.11 0.04 1.48
N ARG A 62 -8.22 -1.30 1.44
CA ARG A 62 -9.29 -2.01 0.75
C ARG A 62 -10.31 -2.57 1.73
N HIS A 63 -11.58 -2.50 1.36
CA HIS A 63 -12.71 -2.97 2.17
C HIS A 63 -13.68 -3.86 1.39
N GLY A 64 -13.17 -4.62 0.42
CA GLY A 64 -13.98 -5.48 -0.43
C GLY A 64 -14.64 -4.72 -1.58
N GLY A 65 -15.83 -5.14 -2.00
CA GLY A 65 -16.50 -4.57 -3.17
C GLY A 65 -15.73 -4.87 -4.47
N PRO A 66 -15.45 -3.87 -5.33
CA PRO A 66 -14.72 -4.05 -6.58
C PRO A 66 -13.33 -4.68 -6.43
N ASP A 67 -12.72 -4.54 -5.24
CA ASP A 67 -11.36 -5.02 -4.96
C ASP A 67 -11.31 -6.51 -4.60
N LEU A 68 -12.47 -7.13 -4.32
CA LEU A 68 -12.64 -8.52 -3.88
C LEU A 68 -11.71 -8.95 -2.73
N SER A 69 -11.16 -7.99 -1.99
CA SER A 69 -10.13 -8.20 -0.98
C SER A 69 -10.12 -7.08 0.04
N HIS A 70 -9.58 -7.38 1.22
CA HIS A 70 -9.53 -6.48 2.36
C HIS A 70 -8.07 -6.23 2.76
N THR A 71 -7.79 -5.03 3.27
CA THR A 71 -6.52 -4.73 3.93
C THR A 71 -6.64 -5.10 5.40
N GLU A 72 -5.93 -6.15 5.80
CA GLU A 72 -6.02 -6.71 7.17
C GLU A 72 -4.99 -6.10 8.12
N TRP A 73 -3.91 -5.54 7.60
CA TRP A 73 -2.86 -4.91 8.38
C TRP A 73 -2.09 -3.91 7.51
N SER A 74 -1.29 -3.07 8.15
CA SER A 74 -0.31 -2.22 7.47
C SER A 74 0.88 -1.92 8.37
N ALA A 75 2.00 -1.53 7.78
CA ALA A 75 3.19 -1.17 8.53
C ALA A 75 3.93 0.02 7.92
N ILE A 76 4.58 0.80 8.78
CA ILE A 76 5.48 1.91 8.42
C ILE A 76 6.81 1.67 9.11
N ALA A 77 7.85 1.40 8.32
CA ALA A 77 9.21 1.33 8.83
C ALA A 77 9.83 2.74 8.90
N LEU A 78 10.53 3.03 9.99
CA LEU A 78 11.29 4.26 10.21
C LEU A 78 12.78 3.90 10.45
N PRO A 79 13.54 3.59 9.36
CA PRO A 79 14.87 2.98 9.47
C PRO A 79 15.87 3.84 10.25
N LYS A 80 15.83 5.17 10.08
CA LYS A 80 16.74 6.10 10.78
C LYS A 80 16.64 5.99 12.31
N SER A 81 15.49 5.58 12.83
CA SER A 81 15.25 5.44 14.26
C SER A 81 15.11 3.98 14.71
N SER A 82 15.37 3.00 13.84
CA SER A 82 15.17 1.58 14.16
C SER A 82 13.77 1.28 14.72
N ARG A 83 12.74 1.90 14.16
CA ARG A 83 11.35 1.74 14.61
C ARG A 83 10.48 1.16 13.51
N LEU A 84 9.51 0.34 13.92
CA LEU A 84 8.45 -0.18 13.08
C LEU A 84 7.11 0.19 13.72
N LEU A 85 6.20 0.75 12.93
CA LEU A 85 4.82 0.96 13.33
C LEU A 85 3.96 -0.08 12.61
N VAL A 86 3.13 -0.82 13.34
CA VAL A 86 2.24 -1.86 12.79
C VAL A 86 0.81 -1.58 13.23
N SER A 87 -0.11 -1.54 12.27
CA SER A 87 -1.55 -1.55 12.51
C SER A 87 -2.06 -2.96 12.22
N ASN A 88 -2.52 -3.66 13.27
CA ASN A 88 -3.08 -5.01 13.18
C ASN A 88 -4.61 -4.91 13.07
N GLY A 89 -5.07 -4.76 11.84
CA GLY A 89 -6.43 -4.40 11.46
C GLY A 89 -6.39 -3.42 10.28
N PRO A 90 -7.56 -3.09 9.70
CA PRO A 90 -7.63 -2.09 8.66
C PRO A 90 -7.08 -0.74 9.17
N PRO A 91 -6.14 -0.08 8.46
CA PRO A 91 -5.45 1.12 8.97
C PRO A 91 -6.34 2.34 9.22
N PHE A 92 -7.59 2.33 8.74
CA PHE A 92 -8.57 3.37 9.05
C PHE A 92 -9.22 3.21 10.44
N GLN A 93 -9.12 2.02 11.04
CA GLN A 93 -9.71 1.67 12.34
C GLN A 93 -8.67 1.33 13.40
N ALA A 94 -7.61 0.61 13.02
CA ALA A 94 -6.64 0.09 13.96
C ALA A 94 -5.49 1.09 14.17
N GLU A 95 -5.20 1.39 15.44
CA GLU A 95 -4.06 2.22 15.82
C GLU A 95 -2.73 1.55 15.48
N TYR A 96 -1.71 2.37 15.22
CA TYR A 96 -0.35 1.88 15.00
C TYR A 96 0.35 1.62 16.32
N GLN A 97 0.69 0.35 16.57
CA GLN A 97 1.60 -0.05 17.64
C GLN A 97 3.04 0.15 17.21
N GLN A 98 3.88 0.71 18.09
CA GLN A 98 5.28 0.97 17.81
C GLN A 98 6.18 -0.10 18.42
N PHE A 99 7.16 -0.55 17.64
CA PHE A 99 8.18 -1.52 18.01
C PHE A 99 9.57 -0.95 17.72
N GLU A 100 10.53 -1.28 18.58
CA GLU A 100 11.95 -1.10 18.29
C GLU A 100 12.48 -2.34 17.58
N VAL A 101 13.31 -2.14 16.57
CA VAL A 101 13.89 -3.20 15.75
C VAL A 101 15.41 -3.09 15.84
N GLY A 102 16.00 -3.89 16.74
CA GLY A 102 17.44 -3.96 17.02
C GLY A 102 17.99 -5.35 16.76
#